data_AF-A0A9J6DKW3-F1
#
_entry.id   AF-A0A9J6DKW3-F1
#
_cell.length_a   1.000
_cell.length_b   1.000
_cell.length_c   1.000
_cell.angle_alpha   90.00
_cell.angle_beta   90.00
_cell.angle_gamma   90.00
#
_symmetry.space_group_name_H-M   'P 1'
#
loop_
_entity.id
_entity.type
_entity.pdbx_description
1 polymer ?
#
loop_
_entity_poly.entity_id
_entity_poly.type
_entity_poly.pdbx_seq_one_letter_code
_entity_poly.pdbx_strand_id
1 'polypeptide(L)'
;MTACNKNTQVCLSGECQGSVCEKYGLLECFRKAEGLSISEQCLLTCEAPGSKECEVACAFPIMASHCGAKLQPGSPCNDMRGYCDIFHKCRHVEPRGFLTRLQGFFLGGQSVDTLYEFVADYQEQMQTPSSPSSLWNDPSNVGRCEVPLRGGCPALPPNVTGRGLGLQDSVHRESAAEQDV
;
A
#
# COMPACT_ATOMS: atom_id res chain seq x y z
N MET A 1 -31.65 6.79 -2.79
CA MET A 1 -30.20 6.51 -2.63
C MET A 1 -29.73 6.95 -1.26
N THR A 2 -29.16 6.04 -0.48
CA THR A 2 -28.61 6.32 0.87
C THR A 2 -27.10 6.26 0.81
N ALA A 3 -26.40 7.16 1.49
CA ALA A 3 -24.94 7.16 1.52
C ALA A 3 -24.40 6.07 2.46
N CYS A 4 -23.27 5.47 2.10
CA CYS A 4 -22.59 4.42 2.86
C CYS A 4 -21.06 4.56 2.72
N ASN A 5 -20.30 3.73 3.44
CA ASN A 5 -18.83 3.71 3.39
C ASN A 5 -18.19 5.11 3.56
N LYS A 6 -18.43 5.74 4.71
CA LYS A 6 -17.97 7.12 5.03
C LYS A 6 -18.43 8.16 3.98
N ASN A 7 -19.62 7.97 3.44
CA ASN A 7 -20.26 8.84 2.44
C ASN A 7 -19.56 8.91 1.08
N THR A 8 -18.68 7.97 0.73
CA THR A 8 -18.06 7.91 -0.62
C THR A 8 -18.86 7.04 -1.59
N GLN A 9 -19.79 6.23 -1.09
CA GLN A 9 -20.62 5.32 -1.87
C GLN A 9 -22.10 5.47 -1.54
N VAL A 10 -22.94 4.82 -2.34
CA VAL A 10 -24.40 4.78 -2.18
C VAL A 10 -24.94 3.36 -2.25
N CYS A 11 -26.00 3.11 -1.50
CA CYS A 11 -26.69 1.84 -1.54
C CYS A 11 -27.59 1.74 -2.79
N LEU A 12 -27.37 0.71 -3.58
CA LEU A 12 -28.15 0.28 -4.73
C LEU A 12 -28.77 -1.08 -4.42
N SER A 13 -30.10 -1.19 -4.46
CA SER A 13 -30.81 -2.45 -4.17
C SER A 13 -30.47 -3.11 -2.83
N GLY A 14 -30.12 -2.31 -1.82
CA GLY A 14 -29.74 -2.80 -0.49
C GLY A 14 -28.24 -3.08 -0.31
N GLU A 15 -27.44 -3.00 -1.37
CA GLU A 15 -26.00 -3.21 -1.34
C GLU A 15 -25.22 -1.91 -1.52
N CYS A 16 -24.14 -1.72 -0.76
CA CYS A 16 -23.28 -0.53 -0.85
C CYS A 16 -22.26 -0.72 -1.99
N GLN A 17 -22.66 -0.35 -3.21
CA GLN A 17 -21.84 -0.57 -4.42
C GLN A 17 -21.78 0.62 -5.38
N GLY A 18 -22.70 1.59 -5.30
CA GLY A 18 -22.67 2.76 -6.17
C GLY A 18 -21.74 3.85 -5.66
N SER A 19 -21.41 4.82 -6.50
CA SER A 19 -20.62 5.98 -6.09
C SER A 19 -21.49 7.11 -5.54
N VAL A 20 -20.98 7.88 -4.58
CA VAL A 20 -21.67 9.08 -4.13
C VAL A 20 -21.90 10.09 -5.26
N CYS A 21 -21.09 10.06 -6.34
CA CYS A 21 -21.28 10.87 -7.55
C CYS A 21 -22.70 10.73 -8.13
N GLU A 22 -23.26 9.51 -8.15
CA GLU A 22 -24.58 9.22 -8.72
C GLU A 22 -25.72 9.95 -7.98
N LYS A 23 -25.57 10.16 -6.67
CA LYS A 23 -26.52 10.91 -5.85
C LYS A 23 -26.69 12.36 -6.35
N TYR A 24 -25.66 12.90 -7.00
CA TYR A 24 -25.60 14.27 -7.51
C TYR A 24 -25.75 14.33 -9.04
N GLY A 25 -26.15 13.22 -9.69
CA GLY A 25 -26.30 13.15 -11.13
C GLY A 25 -24.98 13.15 -11.91
N LEU A 26 -23.88 12.82 -11.25
CA LEU A 26 -22.56 12.65 -11.84
C LEU A 26 -22.23 11.16 -12.01
N LEU A 27 -21.25 10.85 -12.85
CA LEU A 27 -20.76 9.48 -13.07
C LEU A 27 -19.51 9.23 -12.23
N GLU A 28 -19.32 7.99 -11.79
CA GLU A 28 -18.07 7.56 -11.19
C GLU A 28 -16.97 7.46 -12.26
N CYS A 29 -15.79 7.95 -11.95
CA CYS A 29 -14.63 7.88 -12.83
C CYS A 29 -13.34 7.76 -11.99
N PHE A 30 -12.24 7.31 -12.60
CA PHE A 30 -10.94 7.17 -11.93
C PHE A 30 -9.85 7.88 -12.75
N ARG A 31 -9.22 8.90 -12.16
CA ARG A 31 -8.16 9.66 -12.84
C ARG A 31 -6.94 8.79 -13.14
N LYS A 32 -6.31 9.05 -14.29
CA LYS A 32 -5.00 8.49 -14.64
C LYS A 32 -3.91 9.03 -13.74
N ALA A 33 -2.85 8.25 -13.53
CA ALA A 33 -1.71 8.62 -12.68
C ALA A 33 -0.88 9.82 -13.16
N GLU A 34 -1.07 10.27 -14.41
CA GLU A 34 -0.24 11.31 -15.03
C GLU A 34 -0.29 12.64 -14.25
N GLY A 35 0.86 13.04 -13.70
CA GLY A 35 0.99 14.28 -12.93
C GLY A 35 0.37 14.25 -11.53
N LEU A 36 -0.09 13.08 -11.04
CA LEU A 36 -0.69 12.91 -9.72
C LEU A 36 0.24 12.12 -8.80
N SER A 37 0.33 12.55 -7.54
CA SER A 37 0.97 11.73 -6.51
C SER A 37 0.19 10.43 -6.27
N ILE A 38 0.88 9.42 -5.74
CA ILE A 38 0.31 8.09 -5.46
C ILE A 38 -0.93 8.18 -4.55
N SER A 39 -0.97 9.17 -3.66
CA SER A 39 -2.09 9.39 -2.73
C SER A 39 -3.26 10.13 -3.37
N GLU A 40 -3.01 11.02 -4.33
CA GLU A 40 -4.05 11.78 -5.03
C GLU A 40 -4.87 10.91 -5.97
N GLN A 41 -4.31 9.81 -6.46
CA GLN A 41 -5.01 8.81 -7.27
C GLN A 41 -6.14 8.09 -6.51
N CYS A 42 -6.17 8.20 -5.18
CA CYS A 42 -7.18 7.63 -4.30
C CYS A 42 -8.20 8.65 -3.78
N LEU A 43 -8.26 9.85 -4.37
CA LEU A 43 -9.31 10.81 -4.09
C LEU A 43 -10.60 10.46 -4.81
N LEU A 44 -11.73 10.82 -4.21
CA LEU A 44 -13.03 10.72 -4.84
C LEU A 44 -13.08 11.66 -6.05
N THR A 45 -13.34 11.07 -7.22
CA THR A 45 -13.45 11.77 -8.50
C THR A 45 -14.78 11.45 -9.16
N CYS A 46 -15.34 12.43 -9.85
CA CYS A 46 -16.60 12.31 -10.57
C CYS A 46 -16.46 12.91 -11.98
N GLU A 47 -17.34 12.49 -12.88
CA GLU A 47 -17.43 12.97 -14.26
C GLU A 47 -18.83 13.52 -14.52
N ALA A 48 -18.90 14.67 -15.18
CA ALA A 48 -20.19 15.23 -15.59
C ALA A 48 -20.79 14.40 -16.75
N PRO A 49 -22.12 14.17 -16.78
CA PRO A 49 -22.74 13.41 -17.86
C PRO A 49 -22.49 14.08 -19.22
N GLY A 50 -21.89 13.33 -20.15
CA GLY A 50 -21.52 13.82 -21.48
C GLY A 50 -20.16 14.52 -21.58
N SER A 51 -19.46 14.71 -20.46
CA SER A 51 -18.03 15.03 -20.46
C SER A 51 -17.20 13.76 -20.68
N LYS A 52 -15.88 13.91 -20.79
CA LYS A 52 -14.89 12.83 -20.61
C LYS A 52 -13.83 13.22 -19.58
N GLU A 53 -14.02 14.37 -18.93
CA GLU A 53 -13.10 14.94 -17.97
C GLU A 53 -13.44 14.36 -16.59
N CYS A 54 -12.51 13.58 -16.03
CA CYS A 54 -12.64 13.04 -14.69
C CYS A 54 -11.96 13.99 -13.70
N GLU A 55 -12.77 14.63 -12.85
CA GLU A 55 -12.30 15.66 -11.92
C GLU A 55 -12.50 15.24 -10.47
N VAL A 56 -11.71 15.82 -9.57
CA VAL A 56 -11.90 15.59 -8.12
C VAL A 56 -13.26 16.13 -7.67
N ALA A 57 -13.85 15.52 -6.64
CA ALA A 57 -15.13 15.97 -6.08
C ALA A 57 -15.14 17.48 -5.73
N CYS A 58 -13.98 18.05 -5.34
CA CYS A 58 -13.82 19.48 -5.07
C CYS A 58 -14.12 20.39 -6.28
N ALA A 59 -14.00 19.90 -7.51
CA ALA A 59 -14.25 20.70 -8.72
C ALA A 59 -15.74 20.99 -8.91
N PHE A 60 -16.62 20.17 -8.32
CA PHE A 60 -18.06 20.33 -8.43
C PHE A 60 -18.62 21.04 -7.19
N PRO A 61 -19.21 22.24 -7.31
CA PRO A 61 -19.75 22.98 -6.16
C PRO A 61 -20.81 22.19 -5.36
N ILE A 62 -21.60 21.36 -6.06
CA ILE A 62 -22.61 20.47 -5.45
C ILE A 62 -21.98 19.38 -4.55
N MET A 63 -20.70 19.08 -4.74
CA MET A 63 -19.92 18.08 -4.02
C MET A 63 -18.96 18.67 -2.99
N ALA A 64 -19.09 19.96 -2.64
CA ALA A 64 -18.18 20.64 -1.71
C ALA A 64 -17.97 19.90 -0.37
N SER A 65 -19.02 19.24 0.15
CA SER A 65 -18.97 18.41 1.37
C SER A 65 -18.08 17.16 1.27
N HIS A 66 -17.73 16.75 0.05
CA HIS A 66 -16.89 15.60 -0.26
C HIS A 66 -15.51 15.99 -0.79
N CYS A 67 -15.16 17.27 -0.70
CA CYS A 67 -13.85 17.73 -1.13
C CYS A 67 -12.74 17.08 -0.29
N GLY A 68 -11.76 16.48 -0.97
CA GLY A 68 -10.67 15.74 -0.32
C GLY A 68 -11.07 14.37 0.23
N ALA A 69 -12.30 13.91 -0.01
CA ALA A 69 -12.72 12.57 0.37
C ALA A 69 -11.83 11.53 -0.33
N LYS A 70 -11.40 10.52 0.43
CA LYS A 70 -10.57 9.43 -0.08
C LYS A 70 -11.43 8.19 -0.29
N LEU A 71 -11.16 7.47 -1.38
CA LEU A 71 -11.78 6.19 -1.68
C LEU A 71 -11.47 5.16 -0.58
N GLN A 72 -12.37 4.18 -0.42
CA GLN A 72 -12.16 3.09 0.53
C GLN A 72 -10.99 2.20 0.10
N PRO A 73 -10.31 1.53 1.05
CA PRO A 73 -9.35 0.50 0.71
C PRO A 73 -10.00 -0.57 -0.18
N GLY A 74 -9.30 -0.98 -1.24
CA GLY A 74 -9.80 -1.89 -2.26
C GLY A 74 -10.57 -1.22 -3.40
N SER A 75 -10.88 0.07 -3.33
CA SER A 75 -11.46 0.80 -4.47
C SER A 75 -10.46 0.88 -5.64
N PRO A 76 -10.93 0.78 -6.90
CA PRO A 76 -10.06 0.89 -8.06
C PRO A 76 -9.49 2.31 -8.20
N CYS A 77 -8.29 2.41 -8.76
CA CYS A 77 -7.59 3.67 -9.03
C CYS A 77 -6.77 3.58 -10.31
N ASN A 78 -6.30 4.73 -10.81
CA ASN A 78 -5.48 4.82 -12.03
C ASN A 78 -6.15 4.12 -13.24
N ASP A 79 -7.35 4.58 -13.63
CA ASP A 79 -8.08 4.01 -14.78
C ASP A 79 -8.28 2.48 -14.67
N MET A 80 -8.68 2.03 -13.47
CA MET A 80 -8.87 0.62 -13.11
C MET A 80 -7.62 -0.26 -13.20
N ARG A 81 -6.42 0.33 -13.24
CA ARG A 81 -5.14 -0.40 -13.27
C ARG A 81 -4.53 -0.57 -11.89
N GLY A 82 -5.31 -0.52 -10.84
CA GLY A 82 -4.80 -0.59 -9.48
C GLY A 82 -5.90 -0.48 -8.45
N TYR A 83 -5.51 -0.62 -7.18
CA TYR A 83 -6.42 -0.47 -6.05
C TYR A 83 -5.78 0.39 -4.95
N CYS A 84 -6.62 1.13 -4.23
CA CYS A 84 -6.19 1.92 -3.08
C CYS A 84 -5.92 1.02 -1.88
N ASP A 85 -4.74 1.11 -1.28
CA ASP A 85 -4.42 0.40 -0.04
C ASP A 85 -4.97 1.12 1.21
N ILE A 86 -4.75 0.54 2.39
CA ILE A 86 -5.18 1.11 3.68
C ILE A 86 -4.57 2.48 4.00
N PHE A 87 -3.48 2.85 3.33
CA PHE A 87 -2.83 4.16 3.46
C PHE A 87 -3.29 5.13 2.36
N HIS A 88 -4.30 4.75 1.57
CA HIS A 88 -4.81 5.46 0.41
C HIS A 88 -3.73 5.72 -0.64
N LYS A 89 -2.83 4.76 -0.84
CA LYS A 89 -1.86 4.77 -1.94
C LYS A 89 -2.37 3.85 -3.04
N CYS A 90 -2.36 4.34 -4.28
CA CYS A 90 -2.74 3.51 -5.43
C CYS A 90 -1.64 2.45 -5.70
N ARG A 91 -1.99 1.18 -5.56
CA ARG A 91 -1.13 0.03 -5.89
C ARG A 91 -1.48 -0.44 -7.30
N HIS A 92 -0.54 -0.31 -8.23
CA HIS A 92 -0.73 -0.74 -9.60
C HIS A 92 -0.91 -2.26 -9.67
N VAL A 93 -1.87 -2.70 -10.49
CA VAL A 93 -2.09 -4.09 -10.84
C VAL A 93 -1.88 -4.21 -12.34
N GLU A 94 -0.85 -4.94 -12.73
CA GLU A 94 -0.61 -5.24 -14.13
C GLU A 94 -1.55 -6.38 -14.57
N PRO A 95 -2.43 -6.15 -15.56
CA PRO A 95 -3.35 -7.18 -16.05
C PRO A 95 -2.63 -8.37 -16.72
N ARG A 96 -1.33 -8.23 -17.01
CA ARG A 96 -0.45 -9.32 -17.45
C ARG A 96 0.38 -9.88 -16.30
N GLY A 97 -0.26 -10.02 -15.14
CA GLY A 97 0.35 -10.63 -13.97
C GLY A 97 0.85 -12.05 -14.27
N PHE A 98 1.81 -12.46 -13.45
CA PHE A 98 2.42 -13.79 -13.42
C PHE A 98 1.38 -14.94 -13.51
N LEU A 99 0.24 -14.79 -12.83
CA LEU A 99 -0.81 -15.81 -12.79
C LEU A 99 -1.49 -16.02 -14.15
N THR A 100 -1.75 -14.97 -14.93
CA THR A 100 -2.34 -15.10 -16.26
C THR A 100 -1.35 -15.79 -17.23
N ARG A 101 -0.05 -15.52 -17.08
CA ARG A 101 1.01 -16.19 -17.84
C ARG A 101 1.15 -17.67 -17.45
N LEU A 102 1.12 -17.98 -16.15
CA LEU A 102 1.09 -19.37 -15.67
C LEU A 102 -0.16 -20.11 -16.12
N GLN A 103 -1.33 -19.46 -16.11
CA GLN A 103 -2.55 -20.09 -16.57
C GLN A 103 -2.46 -20.49 -18.04
N GLY A 104 -1.88 -19.62 -18.89
CA GLY A 104 -1.58 -19.96 -20.30
C GLY A 104 -0.54 -21.08 -20.46
N PHE A 105 0.35 -21.25 -19.49
CA PHE A 105 1.30 -22.36 -19.47
C PHE A 105 0.60 -23.70 -19.16
N PHE A 106 -0.11 -23.78 -18.04
CA PHE A 106 -0.77 -25.01 -17.58
C PHE A 106 -1.95 -25.43 -18.46
N LEU A 107 -2.72 -24.47 -19.00
CA LEU A 107 -3.90 -24.75 -19.82
C LEU A 107 -3.61 -24.75 -21.33
N GLY A 108 -2.48 -24.20 -21.76
CA GLY A 108 -2.09 -24.07 -23.17
C GLY A 108 -1.15 -25.16 -23.69
N GLY A 109 -0.74 -26.12 -22.84
CA GLY A 109 0.13 -27.24 -23.25
C GLY A 109 1.58 -26.85 -23.54
N GLN A 110 2.09 -25.80 -22.90
CA GLN A 110 3.48 -25.38 -23.05
C GLN A 110 4.44 -26.33 -22.29
N SER A 111 5.70 -26.45 -22.75
CA SER A 111 6.68 -27.42 -22.24
C SER A 111 7.32 -26.98 -20.93
N VAL A 112 7.73 -27.90 -20.04
CA VAL A 112 8.36 -27.54 -18.75
C VAL A 112 9.56 -26.58 -18.90
N ASP A 113 10.28 -26.63 -20.03
CA ASP A 113 11.38 -25.71 -20.34
C ASP A 113 10.93 -24.23 -20.44
N THR A 114 9.76 -23.96 -21.01
CA THR A 114 9.20 -22.59 -21.08
C THR A 114 8.73 -22.08 -19.71
N LEU A 115 8.42 -22.97 -18.76
CA LEU A 115 8.20 -22.61 -17.35
C LEU A 115 9.50 -22.17 -16.67
N TYR A 116 10.59 -22.90 -16.89
CA TYR A 116 11.89 -22.60 -16.29
C TYR A 116 12.44 -21.26 -16.78
N GLU A 117 12.36 -20.98 -18.08
CA GLU A 117 12.73 -19.68 -18.65
C GLU A 117 11.90 -18.54 -18.06
N PHE A 118 10.59 -18.75 -17.89
CA PHE A 118 9.71 -17.78 -17.26
C PHE A 118 10.02 -17.50 -15.79
N VAL A 119 10.30 -18.55 -15.01
CA VAL A 119 10.71 -18.40 -13.60
C VAL A 119 12.05 -17.66 -13.49
N ALA A 120 12.98 -17.93 -14.41
CA ALA A 120 14.27 -17.24 -14.47
C ALA A 120 14.12 -15.74 -14.79
N ASP A 121 13.32 -15.37 -15.81
CA ASP A 121 12.99 -13.97 -16.16
C ASP A 121 12.34 -13.24 -14.98
N TYR A 122 11.43 -13.92 -14.26
CA TYR A 122 10.78 -13.35 -13.08
C TYR A 122 11.75 -13.15 -11.90
N GLN A 123 12.69 -14.07 -11.68
CA GLN A 123 13.71 -13.93 -10.64
C GLN A 123 14.63 -12.72 -10.91
N GLU A 124 14.94 -12.44 -12.17
CA GLU A 124 15.75 -11.28 -12.57
C GLU A 124 14.98 -9.95 -12.38
N GLN A 125 13.68 -9.93 -12.66
CA GLN A 125 12.84 -8.74 -12.44
C GLN A 125 12.60 -8.42 -10.95
N MET A 126 12.57 -9.43 -10.08
CA MET A 126 12.56 -9.20 -8.63
C MET A 126 13.92 -8.72 -8.09
N GLN A 127 14.98 -8.77 -8.90
CA GLN A 127 16.31 -8.21 -8.61
C GLN A 127 16.48 -6.81 -9.22
N THR A 128 15.45 -5.95 -9.13
CA THR A 128 15.69 -4.52 -9.42
C THR A 128 16.86 -4.00 -8.57
N PRO A 129 17.80 -3.23 -9.15
CA PRO A 129 18.87 -2.58 -8.41
C PRO A 129 18.29 -1.36 -7.66
N SER A 130 17.49 -1.63 -6.64
CA SER A 130 17.03 -0.61 -5.68
C SER A 130 16.96 -1.13 -4.24
N SER A 131 17.26 -2.40 -3.99
CA SER A 131 17.69 -2.85 -2.67
C SER A 131 19.22 -2.85 -2.63
N PRO A 132 19.86 -2.08 -1.73
CA PRO A 132 21.30 -2.09 -1.58
C PRO A 132 21.71 -3.34 -0.79
N SER A 133 21.49 -4.52 -1.35
CA SER A 133 21.92 -5.79 -0.77
C SER A 133 23.45 -5.93 -0.76
N SER A 134 24.15 -5.11 -1.55
CA SER A 134 25.61 -5.01 -1.59
C SER A 134 26.21 -4.07 -0.54
N LEU A 135 25.40 -3.31 0.22
CA LEU A 135 25.89 -2.47 1.34
C LEU A 135 25.93 -3.20 2.68
N TRP A 136 25.24 -4.34 2.83
CA TRP A 136 25.15 -5.05 4.11
C TRP A 136 26.28 -6.05 4.38
N ASN A 137 27.12 -6.34 3.39
CA ASN A 137 28.23 -7.29 3.51
C ASN A 137 29.60 -6.67 3.22
N ASP A 138 29.72 -5.35 3.24
CA ASP A 138 31.01 -4.68 3.19
C ASP A 138 31.53 -4.44 4.64
N PRO A 139 32.61 -5.11 5.07
CA PRO A 139 33.22 -4.88 6.38
C PRO A 139 33.68 -3.43 6.58
N SER A 140 33.80 -2.65 5.50
CA SER A 140 34.22 -1.25 5.51
C SER A 140 33.09 -0.28 5.91
N ASN A 141 31.84 -0.74 5.96
CA ASN A 141 30.66 0.12 6.16
C ASN A 141 29.89 -0.13 7.47
N VAL A 142 30.46 -0.94 8.38
CA VAL A 142 29.96 -1.05 9.75
C VAL A 142 30.32 0.25 10.50
N GLY A 143 29.40 1.22 10.49
CA GLY A 143 29.50 2.42 11.32
C GLY A 143 29.16 3.76 10.65
N ARG A 144 28.74 3.79 9.39
CA ARG A 144 28.42 5.05 8.69
C ARG A 144 26.91 5.23 8.49
N CYS A 145 26.22 5.66 9.55
CA CYS A 145 24.88 6.24 9.42
C CYS A 145 25.00 7.67 8.90
N GLU A 146 25.16 7.85 7.59
CA GLU A 146 24.98 9.16 6.97
C GLU A 146 23.48 9.40 6.74
N VAL A 147 22.88 10.13 7.69
CA VAL A 147 21.55 10.72 7.55
C VAL A 147 21.69 11.95 6.64
N PRO A 148 20.92 12.11 5.55
CA PRO A 148 20.76 13.42 4.93
C PRO A 148 19.96 14.30 5.90
N LEU A 149 20.62 15.33 6.42
CA LEU A 149 20.00 16.34 7.27
C LEU A 149 18.82 17.02 6.57
N ARG A 150 17.59 16.74 7.03
CA ARG A 150 16.62 17.78 7.42
C ARG A 150 15.47 17.20 8.24
N GLY A 151 15.52 17.43 9.56
CA GLY A 151 14.45 17.17 10.53
C GLY A 151 14.78 16.04 11.51
N GLY A 152 15.39 16.38 12.65
CA GLY A 152 15.93 15.41 13.63
C GLY A 152 14.90 14.67 14.48
N CYS A 153 15.31 13.52 15.03
CA CYS A 153 14.68 12.85 16.17
C CYS A 153 15.42 13.21 17.48
N PRO A 154 14.74 13.28 18.63
CA PRO A 154 15.35 13.68 19.89
C PRO A 154 16.31 12.60 20.42
N ALA A 155 17.41 13.05 21.04
CA ALA A 155 18.43 12.19 21.64
C ALA A 155 17.90 11.45 22.89
N LEU A 156 18.15 10.14 22.96
CA LEU A 156 18.12 9.38 24.21
C LEU A 156 19.46 9.56 24.96
N PRO A 157 19.46 9.55 26.31
CA PRO A 157 20.67 9.80 27.10
C PRO A 157 21.67 8.63 27.01
N PRO A 158 22.99 8.88 27.13
CA PRO A 158 23.98 7.82 27.19
C PRO A 158 24.09 7.32 28.63
N ASN A 159 24.19 6.00 28.80
CA ASN A 159 25.19 5.31 29.64
C ASN A 159 24.65 3.97 30.15
N VAL A 160 25.05 2.87 29.52
CA VAL A 160 25.49 1.69 30.27
C VAL A 160 26.71 1.12 29.53
N THR A 161 27.86 1.35 30.14
CA THR A 161 29.15 0.75 29.80
C THR A 161 29.09 -0.76 29.97
N GLY A 162 29.56 -1.50 28.97
CA GLY A 162 29.73 -2.95 29.06
C GLY A 162 30.89 -3.31 29.99
N ARG A 163 30.69 -4.35 30.81
CA ARG A 163 31.75 -5.27 31.27
C ARG A 163 31.14 -6.65 31.45
N GLY A 164 31.61 -7.60 30.64
CA GLY A 164 31.49 -9.02 30.98
C GLY A 164 32.59 -9.42 31.97
N LEU A 165 32.27 -10.41 32.82
CA LEU A 165 33.11 -11.47 33.41
C LEU A 165 32.62 -11.80 34.82
N GLY A 166 32.40 -13.09 35.11
CA GLY A 166 32.44 -13.62 36.47
C GLY A 166 31.39 -14.69 36.78
N LEU A 167 31.86 -15.94 36.86
CA LEU A 167 31.16 -17.08 37.47
C LEU A 167 30.73 -16.78 38.92
N GLN A 168 29.60 -17.33 39.37
CA GLN A 168 29.57 -18.44 40.35
C GLN A 168 28.13 -18.79 40.77
N ASP A 169 27.96 -20.08 40.97
CA ASP A 169 26.79 -20.77 41.51
C ASP A 169 26.26 -20.17 42.81
N SER A 170 24.94 -20.27 43.04
CA SER A 170 24.39 -20.92 44.25
C SER A 170 22.86 -20.96 44.27
N VAL A 171 22.41 -22.15 44.62
CA VAL A 171 21.08 -22.64 45.00
C VAL A 171 20.41 -21.79 46.10
N HIS A 172 19.08 -21.63 46.03
CA HIS A 172 18.04 -21.67 47.10
C HIS A 172 16.77 -20.93 46.61
N ARG A 173 15.68 -21.60 46.22
CA ARG A 173 14.55 -22.18 47.00
C ARG A 173 13.64 -21.15 47.69
N GLU A 174 12.32 -21.37 47.49
CA GLU A 174 11.15 -20.82 48.22
C GLU A 174 10.72 -19.39 47.84
N SER A 175 9.44 -19.00 47.78
CA SER A 175 8.13 -19.69 47.85
C SER A 175 7.07 -18.66 47.41
N ALA A 176 5.90 -19.18 47.01
CA ALA A 176 4.72 -18.43 46.60
C ALA A 176 4.08 -17.57 47.71
N ALA A 177 3.44 -16.48 47.27
CA ALA A 177 2.17 -15.89 47.76
C ALA A 177 1.79 -14.80 46.72
N GLU A 178 0.70 -14.87 45.94
CA GLU A 178 -0.72 -14.77 46.35
C GLU A 178 -0.96 -13.40 47.03
N GLN A 179 -1.87 -12.50 46.65
CA GLN A 179 -3.14 -12.49 45.90
C GLN A 179 -3.54 -11.00 45.80
N ASP A 180 -4.23 -10.56 44.74
CA ASP A 180 -5.33 -9.58 44.87
C ASP A 180 -6.17 -9.54 43.58
N VAL A 181 -7.34 -10.18 43.67
CA VAL A 181 -8.57 -10.16 42.85
C VAL A 181 -8.52 -10.66 41.40
#